data_AF-A0A6V7JGJ8-F1
#
_entry.id   AF-A0A6V7JGJ8-F1
#
_cell.length_a   1.000
_cell.length_b   1.000
_cell.length_c   1.000
_cell.angle_alpha   90.00
_cell.angle_beta   90.00
_cell.angle_gamma   90.00
#
_symmetry.space_group_name_H-M   'P 1'
#
loop_
_entity.id
_entity.type
_entity.pdbx_description
1 polymer ?
#
loop_
_entity_poly.entity_id
_entity_poly.type
_entity_poly.pdbx_seq_one_letter_code
_entity_poly.pdbx_strand_id
1 'polypeptide(L)'
;GYNFDTNRAVIFNDPNEGLYRKNSYFGYSVALYASKGEPYVLIGAPRANTSRLIGIKEPGAVYYCGLSGFCKEWAIDNSRNGGLHGIDYVNQVLDEAWIGGAISVEAKESPRVM
;
A
#
# COMPACT_ATOMS: atom_id res chain seq x y z
N GLY A 1 26.44 15.81 -15.40
CA GLY A 1 25.31 16.74 -15.19
C GLY A 1 24.15 15.96 -14.61
N TYR A 2 23.30 16.61 -13.81
CA TYR A 2 22.06 16.07 -13.25
C TYR A 2 20.86 16.59 -14.07
N ASN A 3 19.79 15.78 -14.24
CA ASN A 3 18.69 16.05 -15.18
C ASN A 3 17.27 15.80 -14.60
N PHE A 4 17.08 15.98 -13.30
CA PHE A 4 15.75 15.92 -12.68
C PHE A 4 14.96 17.21 -12.91
N ASP A 5 13.72 17.11 -13.40
CA ASP A 5 12.79 18.25 -13.51
C ASP A 5 12.08 18.47 -12.16
N THR A 6 12.47 19.52 -11.45
CA THR A 6 11.85 19.91 -10.18
C THR A 6 10.66 20.87 -10.35
N ASN A 7 10.41 21.40 -11.55
CA ASN A 7 9.34 22.37 -11.80
C ASN A 7 8.00 21.71 -12.12
N ARG A 8 8.02 20.48 -12.65
CA ARG A 8 6.81 19.73 -13.07
C ARG A 8 6.71 18.37 -12.38
N ALA A 9 7.02 18.32 -11.09
CA ALA A 9 6.89 17.10 -10.30
C ALA A 9 5.42 16.71 -10.13
N VAL A 10 5.13 15.41 -10.21
CA VAL A 10 3.84 14.83 -9.81
C VAL A 10 3.91 14.54 -8.31
N ILE A 11 2.96 15.09 -7.56
CA ILE A 11 2.89 14.94 -6.09
C ILE A 11 1.77 13.99 -5.74
N PHE A 12 2.09 12.96 -4.95
CA PHE A 12 1.12 12.02 -4.39
C PHE A 12 0.93 12.33 -2.91
N ASN A 13 -0.30 12.60 -2.51
CA ASN A 13 -0.68 12.80 -1.12
C ASN A 13 -1.46 11.59 -0.60
N ASP A 14 -1.45 11.41 0.72
CA ASP A 14 -2.27 10.37 1.36
C ASP A 14 -3.77 10.65 1.05
N PRO A 15 -4.48 9.72 0.39
CA PRO A 15 -5.90 9.92 0.09
C PRO A 15 -6.78 10.02 1.34
N ASN A 16 -6.26 9.64 2.51
CA ASN A 16 -6.94 9.71 3.80
C ASN A 16 -6.33 10.75 4.74
N GLU A 17 -5.54 11.70 4.23
CA GLU A 17 -4.93 12.76 5.02
C GLU A 17 -5.99 13.50 5.85
N GLY A 18 -5.74 13.65 7.16
CA GLY A 18 -6.64 14.33 8.09
C GLY A 18 -7.83 13.51 8.61
N LEU A 19 -8.11 12.32 8.05
CA LEU A 19 -9.15 11.42 8.59
C LEU A 19 -8.71 10.71 9.88
N TYR A 20 -7.41 10.57 10.08
CA TYR A 20 -6.83 9.86 11.23
C TYR A 20 -5.98 10.81 12.10
N ARG A 21 -6.07 10.63 13.42
CA ARG A 21 -5.23 11.39 14.39
C ARG A 21 -3.74 11.06 14.31
N LYS A 22 -3.38 9.95 13.65
CA LYS A 22 -2.01 9.47 13.48
C LYS A 22 -1.69 9.38 12.00
N ASN A 23 -0.45 9.71 11.64
CA ASN A 23 0.03 9.62 10.28
C ASN A 23 0.09 8.15 9.83
N SER A 24 -0.45 7.88 8.64
CA SER A 24 -0.45 6.56 7.99
C SER A 24 0.94 6.09 7.53
N TYR A 25 1.90 7.03 7.50
CA TYR A 25 3.21 6.88 6.87
C TYR A 25 3.11 6.57 5.37
N PHE A 26 2.13 7.17 4.69
CA PHE A 26 2.05 7.14 3.23
C PHE A 26 3.37 7.58 2.60
N GLY A 27 3.95 6.72 1.75
CA GLY A 27 5.27 6.94 1.16
C GLY A 27 6.41 6.22 1.87
N TYR A 28 6.14 5.43 2.92
CA TYR A 28 7.18 4.68 3.64
C TYR A 28 7.92 3.70 2.72
N SER A 29 7.20 3.09 1.77
CA SER A 29 7.77 2.28 0.71
C SER A 29 7.14 2.66 -0.63
N VAL A 30 7.92 2.61 -1.71
CA VAL A 30 7.47 2.99 -3.06
C VAL A 30 8.04 2.04 -4.12
N ALA A 31 7.24 1.74 -5.14
CA ALA A 31 7.68 0.98 -6.31
C ALA A 31 7.01 1.49 -7.59
N LEU A 32 7.71 1.39 -8.71
CA LEU A 32 7.16 1.72 -10.02
C LEU A 32 6.64 0.44 -10.69
N TYR A 33 5.38 0.46 -11.14
CA TYR A 33 4.75 -0.65 -11.84
C TYR A 33 4.40 -0.25 -13.27
N ALA A 34 5.13 -0.83 -14.23
CA ALA A 34 4.85 -0.67 -15.65
C ALA A 34 3.82 -1.72 -16.08
N SER A 35 2.54 -1.35 -16.11
CA SER A 35 1.48 -2.16 -16.73
C SER A 35 1.41 -1.91 -18.23
N LYS A 36 0.86 -2.86 -19.01
CA LYS A 36 0.63 -2.70 -20.47
C LYS A 36 -0.30 -1.52 -20.82
N GLY A 37 -1.09 -1.03 -19.86
CA GLY A 37 -2.00 0.09 -20.02
C GLY A 37 -1.44 1.38 -19.43
N GLU A 38 -1.74 1.62 -18.15
CA GLU A 38 -1.30 2.81 -17.43
C GLU A 38 -0.19 2.43 -16.43
N PRO A 39 0.95 3.16 -16.40
CA PRO A 39 1.96 2.98 -15.37
C PRO A 39 1.43 3.50 -14.03
N TYR A 40 1.74 2.77 -12.96
CA TYR A 40 1.34 3.12 -11.60
C TYR A 40 2.55 3.29 -10.69
N VAL A 41 2.40 4.15 -9.69
CA VAL A 41 3.27 4.19 -8.52
C VAL A 41 2.55 3.45 -7.41
N LEU A 42 3.18 2.40 -6.89
CA LEU A 42 2.70 1.72 -5.69
C LEU A 42 3.30 2.41 -4.47
N ILE A 43 2.45 2.71 -3.48
CA ILE A 43 2.85 3.45 -2.29
C ILE A 43 2.35 2.70 -1.05
N GLY A 44 3.27 2.34 -0.17
CA GLY A 44 2.96 1.72 1.11
C GLY A 44 2.70 2.75 2.21
N ALA A 45 1.74 2.44 3.08
CA ALA A 45 1.39 3.20 4.27
C ALA A 45 1.19 2.25 5.45
N PRO A 46 2.28 1.85 6.15
CA PRO A 46 2.26 0.76 7.12
C PRO A 46 1.39 1.00 8.36
N ARG A 47 0.93 2.24 8.59
CA ARG A 47 0.03 2.59 9.70
C ARG A 47 -1.37 2.98 9.25
N ALA A 48 -1.68 2.84 7.98
CA ALA A 48 -3.01 3.12 7.47
C ALA A 48 -4.04 2.12 8.04
N ASN A 49 -5.27 2.61 8.24
CA ASN A 49 -6.42 1.73 8.31
C ASN A 49 -6.86 1.40 6.88
N THR A 50 -7.33 0.18 6.66
CA THR A 50 -7.86 -0.28 5.37
C THR A 50 -9.37 -0.45 5.42
N SER A 51 -10.02 -0.21 4.28
CA SER A 51 -11.43 -0.50 4.06
C SER A 51 -11.81 -1.99 4.23
N ARG A 52 -10.86 -2.92 4.08
CA ARG A 52 -11.10 -4.37 4.07
C ARG A 52 -10.95 -5.04 5.43
N LEU A 53 -10.01 -4.58 6.25
CA LEU A 53 -9.73 -5.16 7.57
C LEU A 53 -10.46 -4.39 8.68
N ILE A 54 -11.79 -4.36 8.59
CA ILE A 54 -12.64 -3.65 9.56
C ILE A 54 -12.45 -4.24 10.96
N GLY A 55 -12.17 -3.37 11.93
CA GLY A 55 -11.95 -3.76 13.33
C GLY A 55 -10.51 -4.17 13.65
N ILE A 56 -9.60 -4.12 12.69
CA ILE A 56 -8.16 -4.32 12.89
C ILE A 56 -7.49 -2.94 12.94
N LYS A 57 -6.66 -2.71 13.95
CA LYS A 57 -6.05 -1.41 14.22
C LYS A 57 -4.76 -1.24 13.42
N GLU A 58 -4.70 -0.19 12.60
CA GLU A 58 -3.49 0.20 11.84
C GLU A 58 -2.78 -0.98 11.16
N PRO A 59 -3.49 -1.89 10.46
CA PRO A 59 -2.86 -3.05 9.82
C PRO A 59 -1.84 -2.65 8.74
N GLY A 60 -2.01 -1.46 8.16
CA GLY A 60 -1.25 -0.98 7.01
C GLY A 60 -2.01 -1.17 5.70
N ALA A 61 -1.62 -0.42 4.68
CA ALA A 61 -2.24 -0.45 3.36
C ALA A 61 -1.21 -0.21 2.24
N VAL A 62 -1.56 -0.65 1.04
CA VAL A 62 -0.86 -0.33 -0.20
C VAL A 62 -1.81 0.46 -1.09
N TYR A 63 -1.32 1.50 -1.74
CA TYR A 63 -2.06 2.30 -2.71
C TYR A 63 -1.44 2.15 -4.09
N TYR A 64 -2.27 2.14 -5.13
CA TYR A 64 -1.83 2.28 -6.51
C TYR A 64 -2.25 3.66 -7.02
N CYS A 65 -1.29 4.42 -7.52
CA CYS A 65 -1.47 5.80 -7.95
C CYS A 65 -1.15 5.95 -9.43
N GLY A 66 -2.12 6.45 -10.21
CA GLY A 66 -1.90 6.79 -11.62
C GLY A 66 -1.06 8.06 -11.75
N LEU A 67 -0.40 8.26 -12.89
CA LEU A 67 0.46 9.43 -13.10
C LEU A 67 -0.29 10.78 -13.09
N SER A 68 -1.62 10.74 -13.08
CA SER A 68 -2.49 11.91 -12.84
C SER A 68 -2.47 12.41 -11.39
N GLY A 69 -1.80 11.70 -10.47
CA GLY A 69 -1.74 12.04 -9.04
C GLY A 69 -2.83 11.36 -8.20
N PHE A 70 -3.76 10.63 -8.84
CA PHE A 70 -4.87 10.00 -8.15
C PHE A 70 -4.49 8.61 -7.61
N CYS A 71 -4.72 8.39 -6.31
CA CYS A 71 -4.38 7.17 -5.58
C CYS A 71 -5.62 6.41 -5.11
N LYS A 72 -5.58 5.07 -5.19
CA LYS A 72 -6.61 4.17 -4.64
C LYS A 72 -5.99 3.08 -3.80
N GLU A 73 -6.69 2.69 -2.74
CA GLU A 73 -6.30 1.56 -1.89
C GLU A 73 -6.34 0.25 -2.69
N TRP A 74 -5.25 -0.52 -2.62
CA TRP A 74 -5.18 -1.88 -3.12
C TRP A 74 -5.56 -2.86 -2.00
N ALA A 75 -6.75 -3.46 -2.13
CA ALA A 75 -7.21 -4.53 -1.26
C ALA A 75 -6.40 -5.82 -1.47
N ILE A 76 -5.21 -5.90 -0.87
CA ILE A 76 -4.31 -7.06 -0.97
C ILE A 76 -4.64 -8.19 0.01
N ASP A 77 -5.32 -7.87 1.11
CA ASP A 77 -5.71 -8.84 2.14
C ASP A 77 -7.19 -8.64 2.55
N ASN A 78 -7.87 -9.75 2.81
CA ASN A 78 -9.24 -9.82 3.34
C ASN A 78 -9.35 -10.78 4.54
N SER A 79 -8.21 -11.20 5.09
CA SER A 79 -8.14 -12.09 6.25
C SER A 79 -8.53 -11.36 7.54
N ARG A 80 -8.46 -12.05 8.67
CA ARG A 80 -8.81 -11.49 9.99
C ARG A 80 -7.82 -11.98 11.04
N ASN A 81 -7.81 -11.33 12.19
CA ASN A 81 -7.16 -11.90 13.37
C ASN A 81 -7.80 -13.24 13.73
N GLY A 82 -6.99 -14.20 14.18
CA GLY A 82 -7.46 -15.51 14.60
C GLY A 82 -6.71 -16.68 13.96
N GLY A 83 -7.27 -17.88 14.12
CA GLY A 83 -6.71 -19.09 13.52
C GLY A 83 -6.60 -18.98 12.00
N LEU A 84 -5.44 -19.35 11.45
CA LEU A 84 -5.25 -19.37 10.01
C LEU A 84 -5.89 -20.63 9.41
N HIS A 85 -6.74 -20.47 8.39
CA HIS A 85 -7.42 -21.61 7.78
C HIS A 85 -6.41 -22.61 7.19
N GLY A 86 -6.42 -23.85 7.69
CA GLY A 86 -5.54 -24.92 7.21
C GLY A 86 -4.18 -25.01 7.91
N ILE A 87 -3.93 -24.21 8.97
CA ILE A 87 -2.73 -24.34 9.80
C ILE A 87 -3.13 -24.32 11.27
N ASP A 88 -3.08 -25.49 11.91
CA ASP A 88 -3.32 -25.61 13.36
C ASP A 88 -2.22 -24.90 14.15
N TYR A 89 -2.58 -24.39 15.34
CA TYR A 89 -1.69 -23.71 16.29
C TYR A 89 -1.12 -22.34 15.85
N VAL A 90 -1.50 -21.82 14.67
CA VAL A 90 -1.15 -20.47 14.24
C VAL A 90 -2.30 -19.51 14.50
N ASN A 91 -2.03 -18.45 15.24
CA ASN A 91 -2.97 -17.35 15.45
C ASN A 91 -2.41 -16.08 14.79
N GLN A 92 -3.03 -15.68 13.68
CA GLN A 92 -2.69 -14.48 12.94
C GLN A 92 -3.06 -13.22 13.74
N VAL A 93 -2.15 -12.26 13.77
CA VAL A 93 -2.36 -10.93 14.36
C VAL A 93 -1.98 -9.89 13.30
N LEU A 94 -2.97 -9.12 12.88
CA LEU A 94 -2.86 -8.09 11.85
C LEU A 94 -2.86 -6.68 12.46
N ASP A 95 -3.17 -6.53 13.75
CA ASP A 95 -3.04 -5.24 14.43
C ASP A 95 -1.59 -4.78 14.37
N GLU A 96 -1.38 -3.57 13.85
CA GLU A 96 -0.06 -2.96 13.71
C GLU A 96 0.93 -3.86 12.94
N ALA A 97 0.45 -4.63 11.96
CA ALA A 97 1.26 -5.58 11.20
C ALA A 97 2.18 -4.95 10.14
N TRP A 98 2.09 -3.63 9.94
CA TRP A 98 2.94 -2.89 9.01
C TRP A 98 2.83 -3.35 7.55
N ILE A 99 1.63 -3.73 7.11
CA ILE A 99 1.36 -4.05 5.70
C ILE A 99 1.69 -2.84 4.82
N GLY A 100 2.50 -3.03 3.78
CA GLY A 100 3.06 -1.92 2.99
C GLY A 100 4.32 -1.29 3.59
N GLY A 101 4.89 -1.89 4.64
CA GLY A 101 6.22 -1.52 5.16
C GLY A 101 7.36 -1.83 4.19
N ALA A 102 7.15 -2.73 3.25
CA ALA A 102 8.01 -2.99 2.11
C ALA A 102 7.14 -3.33 0.89
N ILE A 103 7.60 -2.94 -0.30
CA ILE A 103 6.96 -3.30 -1.57
C ILE A 103 8.08 -3.67 -2.54
N SER A 104 7.92 -4.81 -3.20
CA SER A 104 8.71 -5.21 -4.35
C SER A 104 7.78 -5.67 -5.46
N VAL A 105 8.09 -5.28 -6.70
CA VAL A 105 7.25 -5.59 -7.86
C VAL A 105 8.07 -6.36 -8.87
N GLU A 106 7.60 -7.54 -9.23
CA GLU A 106 8.18 -8.28 -10.35
C GLU A 106 7.67 -7.71 -11.67
N ALA A 107 8.59 -7.42 -12.59
CA ALA A 107 8.26 -6.98 -13.95
C ALA A 107 7.75 -8.17 -14.79
N LYS A 108 6.51 -8.62 -14.54
CA LYS A 108 5.79 -9.61 -15.35
C LYS A 108 4.45 -9.07 -15.83
N GLU A 109 3.95 -9.63 -16.94
CA GLU A 109 2.68 -9.23 -17.56
C GLU A 109 1.43 -9.45 -16.66
N SER A 110 1.56 -10.20 -15.56
CA SER A 110 0.54 -10.41 -14.53
C SER A 110 1.16 -10.29 -13.12
N PRO A 111 0.75 -9.29 -12.30
CA PRO A 111 1.46 -8.94 -11.08
C PRO A 111 1.13 -9.86 -9.88
N ARG A 112 2.12 -10.05 -8.99
CA ARG A 112 1.95 -10.47 -7.59
C ARG A 112 2.67 -9.45 -6.70
N VAL A 113 2.00 -8.96 -5.66
CA VAL A 113 2.62 -8.18 -4.58
C VAL A 113 2.96 -9.19 -3.47
N MET A 114 4.22 -9.21 -3.03
CA MET A 114 4.68 -9.99 -1.88
C MET A 114 4.99 -9.04 -0.71
#